data_AF-G5IIZ2-F1
#
_entry.id   AF-G5IIZ2-F1
#
_cell.length_a   1.000
_cell.length_b   1.000
_cell.length_c   1.000
_cell.angle_alpha   90.00
_cell.angle_beta   90.00
_cell.angle_gamma   90.00
#
_symmetry.space_group_name_H-M   'P 1'
#
loop_
_entity.id
_entity.type
_entity.pdbx_description
1 polymer ?
#
loop_
_entity_poly.entity_id
_entity_poly.type
_entity_poly.pdbx_seq_one_letter_code
_entity_poly.pdbx_strand_id
1 'polypeptide(L)'
;MKKITFGNDKNIINKKLKSIRIKRNLTQYELAAKMQTLDINIDQQMISKIENNARIVTDYELACFCRVLDVDVNEMLKDFYDNLKMKH
;
A
#
# COMPACT_ATOMS: atom_id res chain seq x y z
N MET A 1 -5.60 13.89 -18.30
CA MET A 1 -5.03 12.53 -18.20
C MET A 1 -6.16 11.53 -17.97
N LYS A 2 -6.08 10.34 -18.58
CA LYS A 2 -7.04 9.26 -18.30
C LYS A 2 -6.90 8.81 -16.84
N LYS A 3 -8.03 8.52 -16.20
CA LYS A 3 -8.07 8.05 -14.80
C LYS A 3 -7.50 6.62 -14.77
N ILE A 4 -6.39 6.41 -14.07
CA ILE A 4 -5.82 5.07 -13.86
C ILE A 4 -6.51 4.49 -12.62
N THR A 5 -7.44 3.56 -12.86
CA THR A 5 -8.22 2.86 -11.82
C THR A 5 -8.44 1.42 -12.24
N PHE A 6 -8.38 0.51 -11.28
CA PHE A 6 -8.83 -0.88 -11.43
C PHE A 6 -10.23 -1.00 -10.82
N GLY A 7 -11.26 -1.05 -11.65
CA GLY A 7 -12.65 -0.88 -11.18
C GLY A 7 -12.81 0.48 -10.50
N ASN A 8 -13.17 0.46 -9.21
CA ASN A 8 -13.30 1.68 -8.38
C ASN A 8 -12.03 2.02 -7.59
N ASP A 9 -11.01 1.15 -7.61
CA ASP A 9 -9.80 1.32 -6.82
C ASP A 9 -8.68 2.01 -7.59
N LYS A 10 -8.06 3.01 -6.97
CA LYS A 10 -6.78 3.56 -7.45
C LYS A 10 -5.60 2.70 -6.98
N ASN A 11 -5.76 2.02 -5.85
CA ASN A 11 -4.72 1.19 -5.28
C ASN A 11 -5.32 -0.05 -4.59
N ILE A 12 -4.87 -1.23 -5.03
CA ILE A 12 -5.40 -2.53 -4.58
C ILE A 12 -4.90 -2.94 -3.18
N ILE A 13 -3.82 -2.32 -2.67
CA ILE A 13 -3.25 -2.64 -1.35
C ILE A 13 -3.70 -1.69 -0.24
N ASN A 14 -4.55 -0.70 -0.52
CA ASN A 14 -4.92 0.38 0.39
C ASN A 14 -5.31 -0.09 1.82
N LYS A 15 -6.27 -1.02 1.91
CA LYS A 15 -6.78 -1.58 3.16
C LYS A 15 -5.76 -2.48 3.82
N LYS A 16 -5.08 -3.31 3.03
CA LYS A 16 -4.10 -4.27 3.54
C LYS A 16 -2.86 -3.58 4.11
N LEU A 17 -2.35 -2.56 3.42
CA LEU A 17 -1.26 -1.70 3.87
C LEU A 17 -1.58 -1.06 5.22
N LYS A 18 -2.77 -0.45 5.35
CA LYS A 18 -3.23 0.14 6.63
C LYS A 18 -3.30 -0.90 7.74
N SER A 19 -3.84 -2.08 7.45
CA SER A 19 -3.96 -3.17 8.42
C SER A 19 -2.58 -3.63 8.92
N ILE A 20 -1.63 -3.88 8.01
CA ILE A 20 -0.28 -4.32 8.36
C ILE A 20 0.45 -3.23 9.14
N ARG A 21 0.37 -1.97 8.71
CA ARG A 21 0.98 -0.84 9.42
C ARG A 21 0.52 -0.78 10.88
N ILE A 22 -0.79 -0.87 11.12
CA ILE A 22 -1.37 -0.85 12.48
C ILE A 22 -0.90 -2.08 13.27
N LYS A 23 -0.88 -3.27 12.67
CA LYS A 23 -0.35 -4.49 13.33
C LYS A 23 1.12 -4.38 13.71
N ARG A 24 1.91 -3.61 12.97
CA ARG A 24 3.31 -3.31 13.25
C ARG A 24 3.50 -2.12 14.21
N ASN A 25 2.41 -1.58 14.78
CA ASN A 25 2.40 -0.42 15.68
C ASN A 25 3.09 0.83 15.11
N LEU A 26 2.99 1.04 13.79
CA LEU A 26 3.56 2.21 13.14
C LEU A 26 2.49 3.26 12.89
N THR A 27 2.80 4.52 13.16
CA THR A 27 2.06 5.67 12.64
C THR A 27 2.31 5.83 11.14
N GLN A 28 1.46 6.60 10.45
CA GLN A 28 1.68 6.92 9.04
C GLN A 28 2.98 7.72 8.83
N TYR A 29 3.35 8.57 9.80
CA TYR A 29 4.60 9.32 9.79
C TYR A 29 5.81 8.39 9.90
N GLU A 30 5.79 7.43 10.83
CA GLU A 30 6.89 6.46 10.97
C GLU A 30 7.03 5.54 9.75
N LEU A 31 5.91 5.14 9.14
CA LEU A 31 5.97 4.41 7.87
C LEU A 31 6.62 5.25 6.77
N ALA A 32 6.23 6.53 6.64
CA ALA A 32 6.85 7.44 5.68
C ALA A 32 8.35 7.61 5.93
N ALA A 33 8.75 7.82 7.19
CA ALA A 33 10.16 7.94 7.58
C ALA A 33 10.98 6.69 7.20
N LYS A 34 10.44 5.48 7.44
CA LYS A 34 11.09 4.23 7.02
C LYS A 34 11.18 4.10 5.50
N MET A 35 10.15 4.52 4.75
CA MET A 35 10.19 4.52 3.29
C MET A 35 11.25 5.49 2.76
N GLN A 36 11.41 6.66 3.39
CA GLN A 36 12.46 7.63 3.05
C GLN A 36 13.87 7.08 3.24
N THR A 37 14.10 6.14 4.17
CA THR A 37 15.41 5.46 4.30
C THR A 37 15.76 4.56 3.12
N LEU A 38 14.82 4.32 2.21
CA LEU A 38 15.00 3.59 0.95
C LEU A 38 14.93 4.53 -0.27
N ASP A 39 15.24 5.82 -0.06
CA ASP A 39 15.20 6.88 -1.08
C ASP A 39 13.82 7.09 -1.73
N ILE A 40 12.74 6.66 -1.06
CA ILE A 40 11.38 6.90 -1.51
C ILE A 40 10.93 8.28 -1.05
N ASN A 41 10.67 9.17 -2.02
CA ASN A 41 10.10 10.48 -1.76
C ASN A 41 8.59 10.36 -1.42
N ILE A 42 8.31 10.05 -0.15
CA ILE A 42 6.95 9.90 0.39
C ILE A 42 6.84 10.55 1.77
N ASP A 43 5.71 11.19 2.04
CA ASP A 43 5.40 11.78 3.34
C ASP A 43 4.16 11.13 3.98
N GLN A 44 3.82 11.57 5.20
CA GLN A 44 2.65 11.07 5.93
C GLN A 44 1.34 11.30 5.16
N GLN A 45 1.20 12.41 4.41
CA GLN A 45 -0.01 12.70 3.64
C GLN A 45 -0.15 11.76 2.45
N MET A 46 0.96 11.42 1.80
CA MET A 46 1.00 10.44 0.71
C MET A 46 0.65 9.04 1.22
N ILE A 47 1.15 8.62 2.39
CA ILE A 47 0.70 7.39 3.05
C ILE A 47 -0.81 7.42 3.30
N SER A 48 -1.33 8.50 3.88
CA SER A 48 -2.78 8.66 4.11
C SER A 48 -3.59 8.59 2.82
N LYS A 49 -3.12 9.21 1.73
CA LYS A 49 -3.77 9.12 0.42
C LYS A 49 -3.77 7.70 -0.14
N ILE A 50 -2.70 6.93 0.06
CA ILE A 50 -2.65 5.51 -0.35
C ILE A 50 -3.67 4.69 0.45
N GLU A 51 -3.68 4.84 1.78
CA GLU A 51 -4.58 4.10 2.68
C GLU A 51 -6.06 4.42 2.43
N ASN A 52 -6.36 5.63 1.95
CA ASN A 52 -7.71 6.08 1.59
C ASN A 52 -8.03 5.93 0.09
N ASN A 53 -7.25 5.13 -0.66
CA ASN A 53 -7.49 4.88 -2.09
C ASN A 53 -7.47 6.13 -2.99
N ALA A 54 -6.84 7.21 -2.52
CA ALA A 54 -6.81 8.50 -3.19
C ALA A 54 -5.62 8.65 -4.13
N ARG A 55 -4.61 7.77 -4.04
CA ARG A 55 -3.39 7.75 -4.86
C ARG A 55 -3.03 6.31 -5.27
N ILE A 56 -2.45 6.17 -6.45
CA ILE A 56 -1.83 4.92 -6.92
C ILE A 56 -0.57 4.57 -6.12
N VAL A 57 -0.18 3.31 -6.13
CA VAL A 57 1.12 2.82 -5.64
C VAL A 57 1.87 2.23 -6.83
N THR A 58 3.12 2.63 -6.99
CA THR A 58 4.03 2.09 -8.01
C THR A 58 4.59 0.74 -7.57
N ASP A 59 5.18 -0.01 -8.50
CA ASP A 59 5.80 -1.32 -8.22
C ASP A 59 7.00 -1.23 -7.26
N TYR A 60 7.80 -0.17 -7.34
CA TYR A 60 8.92 0.05 -6.44
C TYR A 60 8.45 0.47 -5.03
N GLU A 61 7.40 1.30 -4.92
CA GLU A 61 6.75 1.58 -3.62
C GLU A 61 6.16 0.29 -3.03
N LEU A 62 5.48 -0.49 -3.88
CA LEU A 62 5.30 -1.94 -3.82
C LEU A 62 6.31 -2.67 -2.92
N ALA A 63 7.47 -2.88 -3.54
CA ALA A 63 8.57 -3.63 -2.97
C ALA A 63 9.09 -3.00 -1.66
N CYS A 64 9.18 -1.67 -1.62
CA CYS A 64 9.65 -0.95 -0.43
C CYS A 64 8.70 -1.10 0.76
N PHE A 65 7.39 -1.05 0.56
CA PHE A 65 6.42 -1.31 1.62
C PHE A 65 6.57 -2.72 2.17
N CYS A 66 6.72 -3.72 1.29
CA CYS A 66 6.95 -5.10 1.69
C CYS A 66 8.22 -5.23 2.53
N ARG A 67 9.31 -4.57 2.11
CA ARG A 67 10.61 -4.56 2.80
C ARG A 67 10.56 -3.87 4.17
N VAL A 68 9.87 -2.73 4.26
CA VAL A 68 9.76 -1.90 5.47
C VAL A 68 8.84 -2.53 6.51
N LEU A 69 7.74 -3.14 6.05
CA LEU A 69 6.74 -3.79 6.90
C LEU A 69 7.05 -5.26 7.16
N ASP A 70 8.14 -5.78 6.59
CA ASP A 70 8.62 -7.16 6.75
C ASP A 70 7.50 -8.16 6.41
N VAL A 71 6.94 -8.02 5.20
CA VAL A 71 5.79 -8.78 4.74
C VAL A 71 6.00 -9.25 3.31
N ASP A 72 5.56 -10.47 3.02
CA ASP A 72 5.61 -11.01 1.66
C ASP A 72 4.62 -10.29 0.73
N VAL A 73 4.99 -10.16 -0.54
CA VAL A 73 4.14 -9.49 -1.54
C VAL A 73 2.79 -10.19 -1.71
N ASN A 74 2.73 -11.52 -1.58
CA ASN A 74 1.47 -12.25 -1.65
C ASN A 74 0.57 -11.96 -0.45
N GLU A 75 1.14 -11.72 0.73
CA GLU A 75 0.37 -11.29 1.88
C GLU A 75 -0.18 -9.87 1.65
N MET A 76 0.63 -8.94 1.13
CA MET A 76 0.18 -7.58 0.79
C MET A 76 -0.95 -7.58 -0.25
N LEU A 77 -0.94 -8.53 -1.19
CA LEU A 77 -1.93 -8.68 -2.25
C LEU A 77 -3.07 -9.66 -1.92
N LYS A 78 -3.09 -10.25 -0.72
CA LYS A 78 -4.02 -11.34 -0.37
C LYS A 78 -5.48 -10.97 -0.60
N ASP A 79 -5.91 -9.80 -0.14
CA ASP A 79 -7.31 -9.35 -0.27
C ASP A 79 -7.72 -9.21 -1.73
N PHE A 80 -6.79 -8.80 -2.61
CA PHE A 80 -7.04 -8.72 -4.04
C PHE A 80 -7.26 -10.11 -4.65
N TYR A 81 -6.39 -11.08 -4.35
CA TYR A 81 -6.53 -12.44 -4.86
C TYR A 81 -7.76 -13.17 -4.32
N ASP A 82 -8.10 -12.96 -3.05
CA ASP A 82 -9.30 -13.54 -2.45
C ASP A 82 -10.57 -13.02 -3.16
N ASN A 83 -10.62 -11.72 -3.46
CA ASN A 83 -11.73 -11.11 -4.21
C ASN A 83 -11.83 -11.60 -5.66
N LEU A 84 -10.71 -12.01 -6.28
CA LEU A 84 -10.74 -12.62 -7.61
C LEU A 84 -11.30 -14.05 -7.56
N LYS A 85 -10.94 -14.83 -6.54
CA LYS A 85 -11.41 -16.22 -6.38
C LYS A 85 -12.91 -16.32 -6.12
N MET A 86 -13.50 -15.32 -5.45
CA MET A 86 -14.95 -15.27 -5.18
C MET A 86 -15.81 -14.94 -6.41
N LYS A 87 -15.20 -14.58 -7.56
CA LYS A 87 -15.92 -14.27 -8.80
C LYS A 87 -16.09 -15.48 -9.74
N HIS A 88 -15.61 -16.65 -9.33
CA HIS A 88 -15.73 -17.93 -10.03
C HIS A 88 -16.57 -18.88 -9.17
#